data_AF-A0A5J4QCS2-F1
#
_entry.id   AF-A0A5J4QCS2-F1
#
_cell.length_a   1.000
_cell.length_b   1.000
_cell.length_c   1.000
_cell.angle_alpha   90.00
_cell.angle_beta   90.00
_cell.angle_gamma   90.00
#
_symmetry.space_group_name_H-M   'P 1'
#
loop_
_entity.id
_entity.type
_entity.pdbx_description
1 polymer ?
#
loop_
_entity_poly.entity_id
_entity_poly.type
_entity_poly.pdbx_seq_one_letter_code
_entity_poly.pdbx_strand_id
1 'polypeptide(L)'
;MGYVVLHFKKALGNDAGTSAHIERTIHPKNANESRTYLNRELIGFPERVKNRTEAIQRRIENAGITRKIGKNQVRAIGVMLSGSPENMKRIEEAGHLNDWCADNVDWLKQTFGAENLVSAVLHRDETTPHIHATIVPIVTGERRKAREEKLAEGKKKYRKKNPNTARLCADDVMARDKLKGYQGRYAQRMQVYGLQRGIEGLQSKAY
;
A
#
# COMPACT_ATOMS: atom_id res chain seq x y z
N MET A 1 22.33 -12.38 3.11
CA MET A 1 21.51 -11.46 3.92
C MET A 1 20.18 -11.28 3.23
N GLY A 2 19.06 -11.32 3.97
CA GLY A 2 17.73 -11.13 3.42
C GLY A 2 17.27 -9.68 3.55
N TYR A 3 16.67 -9.14 2.49
CA TYR A 3 16.15 -7.77 2.49
C TYR A 3 14.64 -7.76 2.44
N VAL A 4 14.03 -6.78 3.10
CA VAL A 4 12.62 -6.47 2.90
C VAL A 4 12.40 -5.88 1.50
N VAL A 5 11.30 -6.26 0.88
CA VAL A 5 10.78 -5.61 -0.34
C VAL A 5 9.51 -4.87 0.06
N LEU A 6 9.54 -3.56 -0.07
CA LEU A 6 8.39 -2.67 0.13
C LEU A 6 8.32 -1.69 -1.04
N HIS A 7 7.35 -1.89 -1.92
CA HIS A 7 7.17 -1.06 -3.10
C HIS A 7 5.79 -0.42 -3.14
N PHE A 8 5.73 0.85 -3.50
CA PHE A 8 4.49 1.62 -3.61
C PHE A 8 4.24 2.02 -5.06
N LYS A 9 3.01 1.83 -5.55
CA LYS A 9 2.58 2.23 -6.89
C LYS A 9 1.28 3.03 -6.80
N LYS A 10 1.26 4.21 -7.41
CA LYS A 10 0.01 4.98 -7.59
C LYS A 10 -0.88 4.25 -8.59
N ALA A 11 -2.11 3.95 -8.20
CA ALA A 11 -3.12 3.46 -9.12
C ALA A 11 -3.45 4.53 -10.18
N LEU A 12 -3.53 4.10 -11.44
CA LEU A 12 -3.94 4.95 -12.57
C LEU A 12 -5.37 4.62 -12.95
N GLY A 13 -6.20 5.64 -13.15
CA GLY A 13 -7.61 5.46 -13.51
C GLY A 13 -8.37 4.63 -12.46
N ASN A 14 -9.13 3.63 -12.92
CA ASN A 14 -9.85 2.68 -12.08
C ASN A 14 -9.00 1.47 -11.65
N ASP A 15 -7.75 1.38 -12.12
CA ASP A 15 -6.80 0.31 -11.77
C ASP A 15 -7.31 -1.11 -12.06
N ALA A 16 -8.23 -1.26 -13.02
CA ALA A 16 -8.91 -2.53 -13.29
C ALA A 16 -7.95 -3.66 -13.68
N GLY A 17 -6.91 -3.38 -14.46
CA GLY A 17 -5.90 -4.39 -14.81
C GLY A 17 -5.12 -4.91 -13.60
N THR A 18 -4.78 -4.01 -12.66
CA THR A 18 -4.14 -4.41 -11.40
C THR A 18 -5.09 -5.22 -10.54
N SER A 19 -6.37 -4.81 -10.44
CA SER A 19 -7.39 -5.60 -9.73
C SER A 19 -7.53 -7.00 -10.35
N ALA A 20 -7.60 -7.09 -11.68
CA ALA A 20 -7.74 -8.36 -12.38
C ALA A 20 -6.55 -9.31 -12.17
N HIS A 21 -5.34 -8.76 -12.10
CA HIS A 21 -4.15 -9.53 -11.73
C HIS A 21 -4.19 -10.00 -10.27
N ILE A 22 -4.54 -9.10 -9.32
CA ILE A 22 -4.59 -9.43 -7.89
C ILE A 22 -5.65 -10.50 -7.59
N GLU A 23 -6.83 -10.35 -8.18
CA GLU A 23 -8.00 -11.21 -7.98
C GLU A 23 -7.99 -12.44 -8.91
N ARG A 24 -6.93 -12.59 -9.74
CA ARG A 24 -6.75 -13.69 -10.69
C ARG A 24 -7.92 -13.87 -11.67
N THR A 25 -8.61 -12.79 -12.03
CA THR A 25 -9.58 -12.80 -13.14
C THR A 25 -8.90 -12.77 -14.51
N ILE A 26 -7.61 -12.43 -14.55
CA ILE A 26 -6.71 -12.63 -15.68
C ILE A 26 -5.48 -13.40 -15.18
N HIS A 27 -5.17 -14.53 -15.79
CA HIS A 27 -4.02 -15.36 -15.42
C HIS A 27 -2.72 -14.80 -16.04
N PRO A 28 -1.74 -14.39 -15.23
CA PRO A 28 -0.46 -13.93 -15.75
C PRO A 28 0.44 -15.12 -16.11
N LYS A 29 1.33 -14.95 -17.09
CA LYS A 29 2.19 -16.03 -17.60
C LYS A 29 3.13 -16.63 -16.55
N ASN A 30 3.48 -15.86 -15.52
CA ASN A 30 4.40 -16.26 -14.46
C ASN A 30 3.69 -16.88 -13.24
N ALA A 31 2.35 -16.94 -13.22
CA ALA A 31 1.61 -17.65 -12.18
C ALA A 31 1.38 -19.11 -12.56
N ASN A 32 1.58 -20.00 -11.59
CA ASN A 32 1.26 -21.41 -11.71
C ASN A 32 -0.19 -21.64 -11.29
N GLU A 33 -1.06 -21.91 -12.26
CA GLU A 33 -2.50 -22.10 -12.03
C GLU A 33 -2.80 -23.17 -10.98
N SER A 34 -2.01 -24.26 -10.96
CA SER A 34 -2.15 -25.35 -9.99
C SER A 34 -1.92 -24.91 -8.54
N ARG A 35 -1.34 -23.73 -8.29
CA ARG A 35 -1.06 -23.17 -6.96
C ARG A 35 -1.97 -22.02 -6.59
N THR A 36 -2.87 -21.57 -7.48
CA THR A 36 -3.75 -20.41 -7.23
C THR A 36 -4.59 -20.58 -5.96
N TYR A 37 -4.98 -21.81 -5.63
CA TYR A 37 -5.74 -22.14 -4.42
C TYR A 37 -4.97 -21.82 -3.11
N LEU A 38 -3.66 -21.62 -3.19
CA LEU A 38 -2.82 -21.22 -2.06
C LEU A 38 -2.86 -19.70 -1.81
N ASN A 39 -3.34 -18.91 -2.77
CA ASN A 39 -3.55 -17.47 -2.61
C ASN A 39 -4.63 -17.23 -1.57
N ARG A 40 -4.49 -16.14 -0.80
CA ARG A 40 -5.39 -15.87 0.33
C ARG A 40 -5.71 -14.39 0.43
N GLU A 41 -6.98 -14.09 0.60
CA GLU A 41 -7.41 -12.78 1.07
C GLU A 41 -7.08 -12.67 2.57
N LEU A 42 -6.29 -11.66 2.92
CA LEU A 42 -5.83 -11.42 4.30
C LEU A 42 -6.75 -10.47 5.07
N ILE A 43 -7.59 -9.71 4.36
CA ILE A 43 -8.65 -8.90 4.94
C ILE A 43 -9.93 -9.14 4.15
N GLY A 44 -11.04 -9.30 4.88
CA GLY A 44 -12.35 -9.47 4.26
C GLY A 44 -12.89 -8.14 3.74
N PHE A 45 -13.64 -8.21 2.64
CA PHE A 45 -14.41 -7.06 2.20
C PHE A 45 -15.60 -6.79 3.15
N PRO A 46 -16.00 -5.51 3.30
CA PRO A 46 -17.22 -5.19 4.01
C PRO A 46 -18.46 -5.78 3.33
N GLU A 47 -19.58 -5.85 4.06
CA GLU A 47 -20.85 -6.35 3.50
C GLU A 47 -21.22 -5.63 2.19
N ARG A 48 -21.64 -6.43 1.19
CA ARG A 48 -22.06 -5.98 -0.16
C ARG A 48 -20.95 -5.38 -1.03
N VAL A 49 -19.69 -5.51 -0.62
CA VAL A 49 -18.51 -5.21 -1.47
C VAL A 49 -18.00 -6.52 -2.04
N LYS A 50 -17.89 -6.58 -3.37
CA LYS A 50 -17.55 -7.82 -4.09
C LYS A 50 -16.11 -7.91 -4.54
N ASN A 51 -15.43 -6.78 -4.68
CA ASN A 51 -14.09 -6.70 -5.24
C ASN A 51 -13.35 -5.47 -4.73
N ARG A 52 -12.05 -5.43 -5.02
CA ARG A 52 -11.15 -4.34 -4.66
C ARG A 52 -11.59 -2.98 -5.18
N THR A 53 -12.15 -2.91 -6.39
CA THR A 53 -12.59 -1.66 -7.00
C THR A 53 -13.75 -1.04 -6.22
N GLU A 54 -14.73 -1.85 -5.84
CA GLU A 54 -15.85 -1.46 -4.98
C GLU A 54 -15.36 -1.08 -3.57
N ALA A 55 -14.37 -1.79 -3.03
CA ALA A 55 -13.79 -1.49 -1.72
C ALA A 55 -13.13 -0.09 -1.69
N ILE A 56 -12.38 0.26 -2.74
CA ILE A 56 -11.79 1.60 -2.92
C ILE A 56 -12.89 2.66 -2.98
N GLN A 57 -13.92 2.43 -3.80
CA GLN A 57 -15.00 3.39 -4.01
C GLN A 57 -15.79 3.61 -2.71
N ARG A 58 -16.18 2.54 -2.01
CA ARG A 58 -16.88 2.60 -0.72
C ARG A 58 -16.08 3.36 0.33
N ARG A 59 -14.76 3.15 0.40
CA ARG A 59 -13.91 3.89 1.35
C ARG A 59 -13.89 5.38 1.05
N ILE A 60 -13.82 5.76 -0.23
CA ILE A 60 -13.83 7.16 -0.66
C ILE A 60 -15.17 7.83 -0.34
N GLU A 61 -16.29 7.17 -0.62
CA GLU A 61 -17.65 7.69 -0.35
C GLU A 61 -17.90 7.92 1.14
N ASN A 62 -17.39 7.02 1.98
CA ASN A 62 -17.55 7.10 3.43
C ASN A 62 -16.43 7.86 4.14
N ALA A 63 -15.51 8.49 3.41
CA ALA A 63 -14.38 9.23 4.00
C ALA A 63 -14.73 10.66 4.46
N GLY A 64 -15.97 11.11 4.28
CA GLY A 64 -16.36 12.50 4.62
C GLY A 64 -15.67 13.55 3.74
N ILE A 65 -15.25 13.17 2.53
CA ILE A 65 -14.67 14.11 1.56
C ILE A 65 -15.78 14.99 1.01
N THR A 66 -15.79 16.27 1.41
CA THR A 66 -16.80 17.25 0.99
C THR A 66 -16.52 17.88 -0.37
N ARG A 67 -15.32 17.71 -0.92
CA ARG A 67 -14.92 18.30 -2.19
C ARG A 67 -14.95 17.28 -3.31
N LYS A 68 -15.32 17.75 -4.50
CA LYS A 68 -15.26 16.96 -5.73
C LYS A 68 -13.84 16.40 -5.93
N ILE A 69 -13.77 15.09 -6.16
CA ILE A 69 -12.55 14.37 -6.50
C ILE A 69 -12.22 14.63 -7.97
N GLY A 70 -10.98 15.02 -8.25
CA GLY A 70 -10.53 15.30 -9.60
C GLY A 70 -10.45 14.04 -10.46
N LYS A 71 -10.67 14.18 -11.77
CA LYS A 71 -10.59 13.05 -12.73
C LYS A 71 -9.25 12.30 -12.69
N ASN A 72 -8.15 13.02 -12.45
CA ASN A 72 -6.79 12.48 -12.42
C ASN A 72 -6.27 12.27 -11.00
N GLN A 73 -7.14 12.37 -9.99
CA GLN A 73 -6.73 12.24 -8.60
C GLN A 73 -6.53 10.76 -8.28
N VAL A 74 -5.37 10.42 -7.72
CA VAL A 74 -5.01 9.05 -7.35
C VAL A 74 -5.94 8.54 -6.25
N ARG A 75 -6.73 7.51 -6.57
CA ARG A 75 -7.74 6.90 -5.69
C ARG A 75 -7.19 5.82 -4.78
N ALA A 76 -6.12 5.15 -5.20
CA ALA A 76 -5.49 4.08 -4.45
C ALA A 76 -3.98 4.08 -4.63
N ILE A 77 -3.29 3.52 -3.65
CA ILE A 77 -1.87 3.20 -3.69
C ILE A 77 -1.78 1.68 -3.51
N GLY A 78 -1.24 1.00 -4.52
CA GLY A 78 -0.84 -0.39 -4.39
C GLY A 78 0.46 -0.49 -3.59
N VAL A 79 0.52 -1.44 -2.67
CA VAL A 79 1.73 -1.79 -1.93
C VAL A 79 2.05 -3.25 -2.20
N MET A 80 3.29 -3.52 -2.60
CA MET A 80 3.82 -4.87 -2.74
C MET A 80 4.82 -5.11 -1.62
N LEU A 81 4.58 -6.17 -0.84
CA LEU A 81 5.36 -6.56 0.32
C LEU A 81 5.91 -7.96 0.08
N SER A 82 7.23 -8.12 0.21
CA SER A 82 7.89 -9.42 0.11
C SER A 82 9.26 -9.34 0.81
N GLY A 83 10.11 -10.35 0.58
CA GLY A 83 11.50 -10.37 0.98
C GLY A 83 12.35 -11.02 -0.12
N SER A 84 13.65 -11.16 0.13
CA SER A 84 14.52 -11.95 -0.74
C SER A 84 13.96 -13.37 -0.96
N PRO A 85 14.02 -13.93 -2.18
CA PRO A 85 13.39 -15.22 -2.51
C PRO A 85 13.76 -16.34 -1.54
N GLU A 86 15.05 -16.45 -1.20
CA GLU A 86 15.57 -17.48 -0.29
C GLU A 86 15.01 -17.32 1.13
N ASN A 87 14.83 -16.07 1.60
CA ASN A 87 14.26 -15.79 2.91
C ASN A 87 12.76 -16.06 2.94
N MET A 88 12.01 -15.69 1.89
CA MET A 88 10.58 -15.98 1.82
C MET A 88 10.32 -17.49 1.80
N LYS A 89 11.14 -18.24 1.05
CA LYS A 89 11.11 -19.70 1.06
C LYS A 89 11.35 -20.26 2.47
N ARG A 90 12.36 -19.76 3.19
CA ARG A 90 12.63 -20.17 4.58
C ARG A 90 11.50 -19.85 5.54
N ILE A 91 10.90 -18.66 5.43
CA ILE A 91 9.73 -18.25 6.25
C ILE A 91 8.55 -19.20 6.01
N GLU A 92 8.32 -19.57 4.75
CA GLU A 92 7.26 -20.51 4.38
C GLU A 92 7.53 -21.94 4.88
N GLU A 93 8.74 -22.46 4.67
CA GLU A 93 9.16 -23.80 5.13
C GLU A 93 9.17 -23.93 6.66
N ALA A 94 9.49 -22.85 7.38
CA ALA A 94 9.45 -22.81 8.83
C ALA A 94 8.02 -22.64 9.41
N GLY A 95 7.00 -22.54 8.57
CA GLY A 95 5.60 -22.36 9.00
C GLY A 95 5.23 -20.94 9.45
N HIS A 96 6.15 -19.98 9.33
CA HIS A 96 5.96 -18.59 9.79
C HIS A 96 5.26 -17.68 8.76
N LEU A 97 4.81 -18.22 7.62
CA LEU A 97 4.15 -17.41 6.58
C LEU A 97 2.86 -16.75 7.09
N ASN A 98 2.12 -17.42 7.98
CA ASN A 98 0.91 -16.87 8.58
C ASN A 98 1.22 -15.67 9.48
N ASP A 99 2.22 -15.81 10.34
CA ASP A 99 2.69 -14.73 11.23
C ASP A 99 3.18 -13.55 10.40
N TRP A 100 3.97 -13.84 9.35
CA TRP A 100 4.46 -12.82 8.43
C TRP A 100 3.30 -12.06 7.76
N CYS A 101 2.24 -12.75 7.33
CA CYS A 101 1.06 -12.11 6.78
C CYS A 101 0.34 -11.22 7.81
N ALA A 102 0.14 -11.72 9.04
CA ALA A 102 -0.52 -10.98 10.11
C ALA A 102 0.26 -9.70 10.47
N ASP A 103 1.58 -9.81 10.60
CA ASP A 103 2.48 -8.69 10.90
C ASP A 103 2.49 -7.63 9.79
N ASN A 104 2.41 -8.05 8.52
CA ASN A 104 2.29 -7.14 7.40
C ASN A 104 0.97 -6.38 7.39
N VAL A 105 -0.14 -7.07 7.62
CA VAL A 105 -1.47 -6.44 7.73
C VAL A 105 -1.51 -5.46 8.89
N ASP A 106 -1.00 -5.86 10.05
CA ASP A 106 -0.91 -5.00 11.24
C ASP A 106 -0.07 -3.74 10.98
N TRP A 107 1.14 -3.91 10.41
CA TRP A 107 2.01 -2.78 10.06
C TRP A 107 1.34 -1.81 9.08
N LEU A 108 0.63 -2.31 8.07
CA LEU A 108 -0.12 -1.49 7.12
C LEU A 108 -1.24 -0.71 7.81
N LYS A 109 -2.02 -1.36 8.68
CA LYS A 109 -3.11 -0.72 9.44
C LYS A 109 -2.58 0.37 10.36
N GLN A 110 -1.49 0.12 11.08
CA GLN A 110 -0.86 1.11 11.95
C GLN A 110 -0.26 2.29 11.17
N THR A 111 0.32 2.02 9.99
CA THR A 111 1.02 3.04 9.20
C THR A 111 0.07 3.93 8.42
N PHE A 112 -1.00 3.37 7.85
CA PHE A 112 -1.87 4.06 6.91
C PHE A 112 -3.30 4.26 7.43
N GLY A 113 -3.64 3.65 8.56
CA GLY A 113 -4.98 3.63 9.13
C GLY A 113 -5.75 2.39 8.68
N ALA A 114 -6.40 1.71 9.64
CA ALA A 114 -7.13 0.48 9.36
C ALA A 114 -8.24 0.63 8.30
N GLU A 115 -8.95 1.76 8.31
CA GLU A 115 -9.97 2.07 7.30
C GLU A 115 -9.39 2.30 5.90
N ASN A 116 -8.14 2.73 5.80
CA ASN A 116 -7.51 3.02 4.52
C ASN A 116 -6.99 1.76 3.83
N LEU A 117 -6.72 0.68 4.58
CA LEU A 117 -6.36 -0.62 4.03
C LEU A 117 -7.62 -1.38 3.59
N VAL A 118 -7.91 -1.37 2.29
CA VAL A 118 -9.18 -1.88 1.74
C VAL A 118 -9.07 -3.24 1.06
N SER A 119 -7.85 -3.69 0.73
CA SER A 119 -7.58 -5.03 0.22
C SER A 119 -6.15 -5.43 0.57
N ALA A 120 -5.94 -6.70 0.91
CA ALA A 120 -4.64 -7.32 1.09
C ALA A 120 -4.75 -8.78 0.67
N VAL A 121 -3.99 -9.20 -0.34
CA VAL A 121 -4.04 -10.54 -0.92
C VAL A 121 -2.63 -11.10 -0.97
N LEU A 122 -2.45 -12.29 -0.40
CA LEU A 122 -1.24 -13.09 -0.50
C LEU A 122 -1.25 -13.88 -1.81
N HIS A 123 -0.20 -13.74 -2.60
CA HIS A 123 0.07 -14.59 -3.77
C HIS A 123 1.17 -15.59 -3.44
N ARG A 124 0.90 -16.87 -3.71
CA ARG A 124 1.80 -18.03 -3.51
C ARG A 124 1.94 -18.89 -4.77
N ASP A 125 1.29 -18.48 -5.84
CA ASP A 125 1.29 -19.11 -7.16
C ASP A 125 2.40 -18.57 -8.07
N GLU A 126 3.12 -17.52 -7.67
CA GLU A 126 4.27 -16.96 -8.38
C GLU A 126 5.62 -17.42 -7.76
N THR A 127 6.73 -16.90 -8.27
CA THR A 127 8.10 -17.29 -7.88
C THR A 127 8.40 -17.08 -6.39
N THR A 128 7.90 -15.99 -5.80
CA THR A 128 8.20 -15.63 -4.41
C THR A 128 6.91 -15.18 -3.75
N PRO A 129 6.55 -15.72 -2.55
CA PRO A 129 5.39 -15.26 -1.82
C PRO A 129 5.42 -13.75 -1.59
N HIS A 130 4.33 -13.07 -1.90
CA HIS A 130 4.23 -11.62 -1.72
C HIS A 130 2.78 -11.19 -1.48
N ILE A 131 2.61 -10.04 -0.84
CA ILE A 131 1.30 -9.45 -0.56
C ILE A 131 1.09 -8.26 -1.47
N HIS A 132 -0.04 -8.25 -2.16
CA HIS A 132 -0.62 -7.07 -2.78
C HIS A 132 -1.61 -6.43 -1.83
N ALA A 133 -1.25 -5.28 -1.27
CA ALA A 133 -2.13 -4.45 -0.46
C ALA A 133 -2.59 -3.20 -1.19
N THR A 134 -3.74 -2.67 -0.81
CA THR A 134 -4.36 -1.49 -1.42
C THR A 134 -4.76 -0.50 -0.35
N ILE A 135 -4.20 0.69 -0.46
CA ILE A 135 -4.43 1.79 0.47
C ILE A 135 -5.19 2.91 -0.25
N VAL A 136 -6.30 3.37 0.32
CA VAL A 136 -6.93 4.63 -0.11
C VAL A 136 -6.27 5.77 0.65
N PRO A 137 -5.62 6.74 -0.03
CA PRO A 137 -4.81 7.76 0.64
C PRO A 137 -5.67 8.90 1.21
N ILE A 138 -6.58 8.58 2.12
CA ILE A 138 -7.34 9.57 2.89
C ILE A 138 -6.44 10.12 3.99
N VAL A 139 -6.24 11.43 3.97
CA VAL A 139 -5.45 12.15 4.98
C VAL A 139 -6.26 13.29 5.57
N THR A 140 -6.03 13.57 6.84
CA THR A 140 -6.44 14.79 7.55
C THR A 140 -5.17 15.59 7.88
N GLY A 141 -5.34 16.87 8.21
CA GLY A 141 -4.24 17.77 8.58
C GLY A 141 -3.91 18.82 7.52
N GLU A 142 -3.05 19.78 7.93
CA GLU A 142 -2.59 20.85 7.06
C GLU A 142 -1.92 20.31 5.79
N ARG A 143 -2.20 20.97 4.66
CA ARG A 143 -1.58 20.63 3.38
C ARG A 143 -0.08 20.89 3.43
N ARG A 144 0.72 19.96 2.90
CA ARG A 144 2.18 20.11 2.84
C ARG A 144 2.62 21.44 2.23
N LYS A 145 2.05 21.82 1.08
CA LYS A 145 2.32 23.12 0.43
C LYS A 145 1.99 24.33 1.32
N ALA A 146 0.95 24.25 2.15
CA ALA A 146 0.61 25.32 3.07
C ALA A 146 1.60 25.44 4.24
N ARG A 147 2.26 24.33 4.64
CA ARG A 147 3.35 24.35 5.63
C ARG A 147 4.62 24.94 5.03
N GLU A 148 4.96 24.55 3.79
CA GLU A 148 6.08 25.12 3.03
C GLU A 148 5.90 26.63 2.78
N GLU A 149 4.68 27.08 2.43
CA GLU A 149 4.36 28.50 2.22
C GLU A 149 4.39 29.33 3.51
N LYS A 150 4.12 28.76 4.69
CA LYS A 150 4.28 29.47 5.98
C LYS A 150 5.74 29.81 6.29
N LEU A 151 6.68 29.01 5.79
CA LEU A 151 8.12 29.19 5.97
C LEU A 151 8.70 30.20 4.98
N ALA A 152 7.99 30.50 3.88
CA ALA A 152 8.38 31.49 2.89
C ALA A 152 7.65 32.82 3.15
N GLU A 153 8.33 33.78 3.77
CA GLU A 153 7.78 35.11 4.03
C GLU A 153 7.34 35.82 2.73
N GLY A 154 6.23 36.57 2.79
CA GLY A 154 5.87 37.56 1.75
C GLY A 154 4.80 37.19 0.72
N LYS A 155 4.19 36.00 0.71
CA LYS A 155 3.14 35.64 -0.27
C LYS A 155 1.71 35.91 0.21
N LYS A 156 0.82 36.31 -0.74
CA LYS A 156 -0.62 36.57 -0.51
C LYS A 156 -1.27 35.41 0.27
N LYS A 157 -1.86 35.71 1.43
CA LYS A 157 -2.52 34.72 2.30
C LYS A 157 -3.91 34.37 1.74
N TYR A 158 -3.99 33.34 0.90
CA TYR A 158 -5.26 32.74 0.51
C TYR A 158 -5.98 32.15 1.74
N ARG A 159 -7.33 32.17 1.75
CA ARG A 159 -8.15 31.58 2.81
C ARG A 159 -7.71 30.14 3.09
N LYS A 160 -7.15 29.92 4.29
CA LYS A 160 -6.65 28.61 4.72
C LYS A 160 -7.80 27.62 4.81
N LYS A 161 -7.56 26.41 4.30
CA LYS A 161 -8.55 25.32 4.31
C LYS A 161 -8.60 24.75 5.72
N ASN A 162 -9.78 24.31 6.18
CA ASN A 162 -9.92 23.66 7.48
C ASN A 162 -8.98 22.43 7.50
N PRO A 163 -7.99 22.39 8.40
CA PRO A 163 -7.02 21.30 8.45
C PRO A 163 -7.66 19.96 8.79
N ASN A 164 -8.83 19.94 9.43
CA ASN A 164 -9.48 18.71 9.89
C ASN A 164 -10.37 18.05 8.81
N THR A 165 -10.49 18.63 7.62
CA THR A 165 -11.28 18.01 6.55
C THR A 165 -10.51 16.89 5.87
N ALA A 166 -11.12 15.70 5.80
CA ALA A 166 -10.59 14.58 5.05
C ALA A 166 -10.38 14.93 3.57
N ARG A 167 -9.28 14.46 3.01
CA ARG A 167 -8.97 14.60 1.58
C ARG A 167 -8.23 13.39 1.06
N LEU A 168 -8.46 13.09 -0.22
CA LEU A 168 -7.70 12.11 -0.97
C LEU A 168 -6.36 12.74 -1.42
N CYS A 169 -5.22 12.26 -0.92
CA CYS A 169 -3.92 12.82 -1.29
C CYS A 169 -2.78 11.81 -1.23
N ALA A 170 -2.52 11.16 -2.38
CA ALA A 170 -1.39 10.25 -2.52
C ALA A 170 -0.03 10.93 -2.32
N ASP A 171 0.13 12.21 -2.71
CA ASP A 171 1.39 12.93 -2.55
C ASP A 171 1.78 13.18 -1.08
N ASP A 172 0.78 13.33 -0.21
CA ASP A 172 1.00 13.45 1.23
C ASP A 172 1.40 12.11 1.85
N VAL A 173 0.85 10.99 1.36
CA VAL A 173 1.20 9.64 1.82
C VAL A 173 2.57 9.22 1.29
N MET A 174 2.86 9.52 0.02
CA MET A 174 4.08 9.16 -0.72
C MET A 174 5.13 10.28 -0.73
N ALA A 175 5.10 11.18 0.27
CA ALA A 175 6.13 12.19 0.41
C ALA A 175 7.51 11.52 0.62
N ARG A 176 8.57 12.08 0.02
CA ARG A 176 9.90 11.45 -0.04
C ARG A 176 10.46 11.11 1.34
N ASP A 177 10.30 12.02 2.29
CA ASP A 177 10.66 11.85 3.70
C ASP A 177 9.89 10.70 4.35
N LYS A 178 8.59 10.59 4.11
CA LYS A 178 7.76 9.49 4.61
C LYS A 178 8.14 8.15 3.99
N LEU A 179 8.39 8.10 2.68
CA LEU A 179 8.83 6.87 2.00
C LEU A 179 10.13 6.32 2.60
N LYS A 180 11.11 7.19 2.88
CA LYS A 180 12.32 6.79 3.62
C LYS A 180 11.99 6.24 5.01
N GLY A 181 11.12 6.93 5.74
CA GLY A 181 10.67 6.49 7.06
C GLY A 181 9.91 5.17 7.05
N TYR A 182 9.11 4.88 6.02
CA TYR A 182 8.41 3.61 5.86
C TYR A 182 9.41 2.47 5.66
N GLN A 183 10.42 2.63 4.81
CA GLN A 183 11.45 1.60 4.60
C GLN A 183 12.16 1.23 5.91
N GLY A 184 12.52 2.23 6.73
CA GLY A 184 13.16 1.99 8.02
C GLY A 184 12.26 1.27 9.02
N ARG A 185 11.05 1.78 9.25
CA ARG A 185 10.10 1.19 10.21
C ARG A 185 9.59 -0.18 9.78
N TYR A 186 9.41 -0.40 8.48
CA TYR A 186 9.03 -1.70 7.94
C TYR A 186 10.15 -2.74 8.14
N ALA A 187 11.39 -2.36 7.82
CA ALA A 187 12.54 -3.23 8.07
C ALA A 187 12.65 -3.62 9.55
N GLN A 188 12.48 -2.67 10.47
CA GLN A 188 12.45 -2.95 11.92
C GLN A 188 11.38 -3.99 12.27
N ARG A 189 10.16 -3.83 11.74
CA ARG A 189 9.06 -4.76 12.01
C ARG A 189 9.34 -6.18 11.48
N MET A 190 10.06 -6.30 10.37
CA MET A 190 10.38 -7.56 9.72
C MET A 190 11.67 -8.23 10.22
N GLN A 191 12.39 -7.62 11.18
CA GLN A 191 13.61 -8.19 11.75
C GLN A 191 13.38 -9.57 12.38
N VAL A 192 12.19 -9.81 12.92
CA VAL A 192 11.81 -11.11 13.51
C VAL A 192 11.87 -12.26 12.48
N TYR A 193 11.78 -11.94 11.19
CA TYR A 193 11.90 -12.89 10.07
C TYR A 193 13.32 -12.91 9.45
N GLY A 194 14.29 -12.26 10.09
CA GLY A 194 15.66 -12.15 9.59
C GLY A 194 15.80 -11.26 8.35
N LEU A 195 14.81 -10.40 8.07
CA LEU A 195 14.83 -9.46 6.96
C LEU A 195 15.35 -8.09 7.42
N GLN A 196 16.17 -7.47 6.59
CA GLN A 196 16.81 -6.18 6.88
C GLN A 196 16.44 -5.11 5.85
N ARG A 197 16.72 -3.85 6.17
CA ARG A 197 16.46 -2.73 5.27
C ARG A 197 17.32 -2.86 4.01
N GLY A 198 16.71 -2.62 2.85
CA GLY A 198 17.48 -2.44 1.60
C GLY A 198 18.48 -1.29 1.72
N ILE A 199 19.54 -1.34 0.91
CA ILE A 199 20.62 -0.35 0.95
C ILE A 199 20.09 1.01 0.49
N GLU A 200 20.34 2.06 1.29
CA GLU A 200 19.90 3.41 0.95
C GLU A 200 20.72 3.99 -0.21
N GLY A 201 20.04 4.63 -1.17
CA GLY A 201 20.69 5.28 -2.32
C GLY A 201 21.02 4.36 -3.49
N LEU A 202 20.70 3.06 -3.38
CA LEU A 202 20.92 2.10 -4.46
C LEU A 202 19.93 2.37 -5.61
N GLN A 203 20.46 2.68 -6.79
CA GLN A 203 19.65 2.88 -7.99
C GLN A 203 19.25 1.54 -8.60
N SER A 204 18.23 0.90 -8.05
CA SER A 204 17.58 -0.23 -8.73
C SER A 204 16.48 0.30 -9.64
N LYS A 205 16.60 0.09 -10.96
CA LYS A 205 15.46 0.23 -11.87
C LYS A 205 14.51 -0.94 -11.63
N ALA A 206 13.26 -0.65 -11.30
CA ALA A 206 12.20 -1.65 -11.39
C ALA A 206 11.93 -1.88 -12.88
N TYR A 207 12.17 -3.11 -13.35
CA TYR A 207 11.83 -3.55 -14.71
C TYR A 207 10.35 -3.94 -14.77
#